data_AF-A0A0Q7XEE3-F1
#
_entry.id   AF-A0A0Q7XEE3-F1
#
_cell.length_a   1.000
_cell.length_b   1.000
_cell.length_c   1.000
_cell.angle_alpha   90.00
_cell.angle_beta   90.00
_cell.angle_gamma   90.00
#
_symmetry.space_group_name_H-M   'P 1'
#
loop_
_entity.id
_entity.type
_entity.pdbx_description
1 polymer ?
#
loop_
_entity_poly.entity_id
_entity_poly.type
_entity_poly.pdbx_seq_one_letter_code
_entity_poly.pdbx_strand_id
1 'polypeptide(L)'
;MLSPGLSMFLSMLLSLMLAVSPPEPGGTQAAKPAVLQKHWAERKFDAIERGLRESCMADPASFEAQFDNYFRTTQTWEADRNALEQWRQQAPDGLAQALVEAIYWRAYASQLRLGAVGHLPKEAMEFYQEQLGRGIARLQYVKAQANTCPLWHSLNISLQLEGAGSRRSAASAYLDAVQAFPNDLQIHFAMSRAYSPRAGGSAVQFDQFARRAVYFTKAVEGGAMYARLYWREDGNGNDAIQFREQRGLPEWRMVKTGFEDLLQRHPQDLRGRNKFASFACRANDRETYLKLRQELGERIVPELWPDVASVEACDRKLGKGGSAATSPTQAGGVNSHS
;
A
#
# COMPACT_ATOMS: atom_id res chain seq x y z
N MET A 1 -47.30 -8.99 25.12
CA MET A 1 -47.06 -7.55 24.87
C MET A 1 -45.58 -7.38 24.57
N LEU A 2 -45.23 -7.34 23.29
CA LEU A 2 -43.87 -7.13 22.77
C LEU A 2 -44.00 -6.12 21.65
N SER A 3 -43.30 -4.98 21.77
CA SER A 3 -43.39 -3.86 20.83
C SER A 3 -42.68 -4.17 19.51
N PRO A 4 -43.36 -4.06 18.35
CA PRO A 4 -42.74 -4.11 17.04
C PRO A 4 -42.37 -2.67 16.63
N GLY A 5 -41.10 -2.27 16.82
CA GLY A 5 -40.72 -0.87 16.58
C GLY A 5 -39.30 -0.60 16.12
N LEU A 6 -38.45 -1.61 15.92
CA LEU A 6 -37.04 -1.38 15.56
C LEU A 6 -36.67 -1.68 14.10
N SER A 7 -37.59 -2.22 13.29
CA SER A 7 -37.22 -2.70 11.94
C SER A 7 -37.33 -1.65 10.81
N MET A 8 -37.85 -0.45 11.08
CA MET A 8 -38.15 0.53 10.00
C MET A 8 -37.19 1.72 9.91
N PHE A 9 -36.41 2.02 10.94
CA PHE A 9 -35.53 3.21 10.93
C PHE A 9 -34.23 3.03 10.15
N LEU A 10 -33.80 1.79 9.87
CA LEU A 10 -32.59 1.55 9.08
C LEU A 10 -32.80 1.65 7.57
N SER A 11 -34.04 1.59 7.07
CA SER A 11 -34.35 1.73 5.63
C SER A 11 -34.52 3.18 5.16
N MET A 12 -34.79 4.14 6.06
CA MET A 12 -35.06 5.53 5.66
C MET A 12 -33.80 6.41 5.56
N LEU A 13 -32.70 6.06 6.24
CA LEU A 13 -31.41 6.76 6.07
C LEU A 13 -30.65 6.37 4.80
N LEU A 14 -31.10 5.32 4.09
CA LEU A 14 -30.53 4.90 2.80
C LEU A 14 -31.25 5.51 1.58
N SER A 15 -32.40 6.15 1.77
CA SER A 15 -33.25 6.64 0.66
C SER A 15 -33.14 8.13 0.34
N LEU A 16 -32.19 8.85 0.95
CA LEU A 16 -32.02 10.31 0.76
C LEU A 16 -30.62 10.70 0.24
N MET A 17 -30.06 9.93 -0.70
CA MET A 17 -28.80 10.27 -1.40
C MET A 17 -28.77 9.67 -2.83
N LEU A 18 -29.78 9.95 -3.67
CA LEU A 18 -29.73 9.61 -5.10
C LEU A 18 -30.26 10.77 -5.94
N ALA A 19 -29.34 11.60 -6.44
CA ALA A 19 -29.37 12.20 -7.78
C ALA A 19 -28.09 13.03 -8.01
N VAL A 20 -26.92 12.39 -7.96
CA VAL A 20 -25.78 12.87 -8.74
C VAL A 20 -25.62 11.87 -9.86
N SER A 21 -26.07 12.25 -11.06
CA SER A 21 -25.81 11.46 -12.26
C SER A 21 -24.30 11.34 -12.42
N PRO A 22 -23.74 10.13 -12.57
CA PRO A 22 -22.33 9.98 -12.86
C PRO A 22 -22.04 10.61 -14.24
N PRO A 23 -20.89 11.28 -14.43
CA PRO A 23 -20.47 11.69 -15.76
C PRO A 23 -20.33 10.44 -16.64
N GLU A 24 -20.88 10.48 -17.85
CA GLU A 24 -20.73 9.41 -18.83
C GLU A 24 -19.24 9.11 -19.06
N PRO A 25 -18.77 7.87 -18.87
CA PRO A 25 -17.39 7.54 -19.14
C PRO A 25 -17.19 7.46 -20.65
N GLY A 26 -16.43 8.42 -21.19
CA GLY A 26 -15.78 8.28 -22.48
C GLY A 26 -15.06 6.93 -22.52
N GLY A 27 -15.40 6.11 -23.53
CA GLY A 27 -15.07 4.69 -23.61
C GLY A 27 -13.62 4.35 -23.33
N THR A 28 -13.33 4.02 -22.08
CA THR A 28 -12.17 3.26 -21.69
C THR A 28 -12.53 1.80 -21.96
N GLN A 29 -11.82 1.12 -22.86
CA GLN A 29 -11.97 -0.33 -23.02
C GLN A 29 -11.89 -0.97 -21.64
N ALA A 30 -12.99 -1.62 -21.20
CA ALA A 30 -13.02 -2.30 -19.92
C ALA A 30 -11.85 -3.28 -19.86
N ALA A 31 -10.90 -3.04 -18.95
CA ALA A 31 -9.79 -3.94 -18.74
C ALA A 31 -10.35 -5.34 -18.50
N LYS A 32 -9.77 -6.35 -19.16
CA LYS A 32 -10.21 -7.74 -18.96
C LYS A 32 -10.14 -8.05 -17.46
N PRO A 33 -11.20 -8.60 -16.85
CA PRO A 33 -11.20 -8.92 -15.44
C PRO A 33 -10.08 -9.93 -15.17
N ALA A 34 -9.40 -9.76 -14.04
CA ALA A 34 -8.37 -10.69 -13.64
C ALA A 34 -8.99 -12.10 -13.47
N VAL A 35 -8.18 -13.15 -13.64
CA VAL A 35 -8.67 -14.55 -13.72
C VAL A 35 -9.53 -14.92 -12.50
N LEU A 36 -9.13 -14.52 -11.29
CA LEU A 36 -9.88 -14.81 -10.07
C LEU A 36 -11.21 -14.04 -10.00
N GLN A 37 -11.26 -12.82 -10.52
CA GLN A 37 -12.49 -12.03 -10.58
C GLN A 37 -13.51 -12.66 -11.53
N LYS A 38 -13.03 -13.21 -12.66
CA LYS A 38 -13.87 -14.00 -13.58
C LYS A 38 -14.41 -15.25 -12.87
N HIS A 39 -13.55 -15.98 -12.16
CA HIS A 39 -14.00 -17.16 -11.39
C HIS A 39 -15.02 -16.80 -10.31
N TRP A 40 -14.86 -15.65 -9.65
CA TRP A 40 -15.83 -15.15 -8.69
C TRP A 40 -17.19 -14.86 -9.32
N ALA A 41 -17.22 -14.15 -10.44
CA ALA A 41 -18.45 -13.83 -11.17
C ALA A 41 -19.17 -15.10 -11.67
N GLU A 42 -18.40 -16.11 -12.10
CA GLU A 42 -18.90 -17.41 -12.57
C GLU A 42 -19.18 -18.42 -11.42
N ARG A 43 -19.00 -18.02 -10.16
CA ARG A 43 -19.17 -18.88 -8.96
C ARG A 43 -18.32 -20.16 -9.01
N LYS A 44 -17.13 -20.09 -9.61
CA LYS A 44 -16.16 -21.19 -9.71
C LYS A 44 -15.28 -21.26 -8.46
N PHE A 45 -15.89 -21.56 -7.32
CA PHE A 45 -15.25 -21.57 -6.01
C PHE A 45 -14.02 -22.49 -5.91
N ASP A 46 -14.09 -23.70 -6.47
CA ASP A 46 -12.94 -24.62 -6.50
C ASP A 46 -11.74 -24.07 -7.28
N ALA A 47 -11.98 -23.26 -8.31
CA ALA A 47 -10.92 -22.62 -9.06
C ALA A 47 -10.24 -21.51 -8.25
N ILE A 48 -11.00 -20.81 -7.40
CA ILE A 48 -10.46 -19.80 -6.48
C ILE A 48 -9.64 -20.47 -5.38
N GLU A 49 -10.09 -21.61 -4.82
CA GLU A 49 -9.31 -22.40 -3.86
C GLU A 49 -7.96 -22.84 -4.45
N ARG A 50 -7.94 -23.34 -5.69
CA ARG A 50 -6.68 -23.69 -6.37
C ARG A 50 -5.81 -22.46 -6.60
N GLY A 51 -6.40 -21.36 -7.07
CA GLY A 51 -5.69 -20.09 -7.28
C GLY A 51 -5.03 -19.59 -5.99
N LEU A 52 -5.70 -19.71 -4.84
CA LEU A 52 -5.08 -19.38 -3.56
C LEU A 52 -3.89 -20.30 -3.26
N ARG A 53 -4.01 -21.62 -3.42
CA ARG A 53 -2.89 -22.55 -3.12
C ARG A 53 -1.64 -22.21 -3.93
N GLU A 54 -1.82 -21.79 -5.17
CA GLU A 54 -0.74 -21.36 -6.06
C GLU A 54 -0.16 -19.99 -5.65
N SER A 55 -1.02 -19.04 -5.28
CA SER A 55 -0.59 -17.67 -4.97
C SER A 55 -0.12 -17.48 -3.54
N CYS A 56 -0.55 -18.33 -2.60
CA CYS A 56 -0.38 -18.13 -1.16
C CYS A 56 1.08 -17.91 -0.77
N MET A 57 2.02 -18.63 -1.38
CA MET A 57 3.47 -18.44 -1.16
C MET A 57 4.15 -17.59 -2.25
N ALA A 58 3.57 -17.53 -3.45
CA ALA A 58 4.21 -16.91 -4.61
C ALA A 58 3.88 -15.41 -4.74
N ASP A 59 2.61 -15.05 -4.59
CA ASP A 59 2.10 -13.69 -4.72
C ASP A 59 0.80 -13.49 -3.92
N PRO A 60 0.87 -13.54 -2.58
CA PRO A 60 -0.30 -13.35 -1.71
C PRO A 60 -0.96 -11.98 -1.92
N ALA A 61 -0.17 -10.96 -2.27
CA ALA A 61 -0.64 -9.59 -2.45
C ALA A 61 -1.58 -9.45 -3.66
N SER A 62 -1.26 -10.11 -4.78
CA SER A 62 -2.12 -10.09 -5.97
C SER A 62 -3.47 -10.76 -5.74
N PHE A 63 -3.51 -11.84 -4.96
CA PHE A 63 -4.78 -12.47 -4.58
C PHE A 63 -5.67 -11.50 -3.79
N GLU A 64 -5.12 -10.87 -2.75
CA GLU A 64 -5.84 -9.86 -1.95
C GLU A 64 -6.34 -8.71 -2.81
N ALA A 65 -5.44 -8.13 -3.62
CA ALA A 65 -5.73 -6.96 -4.45
C ALA A 65 -6.82 -7.23 -5.49
N GLN A 66 -6.86 -8.42 -6.10
CA GLN A 66 -7.89 -8.78 -7.08
C GLN A 66 -9.30 -8.77 -6.46
N PHE A 67 -9.46 -9.34 -5.27
CA PHE A 67 -10.74 -9.37 -4.58
C PHE A 67 -11.12 -8.03 -3.94
N ASP A 68 -10.18 -7.35 -3.29
CA ASP A 68 -10.42 -6.02 -2.69
C ASP A 68 -10.84 -5.03 -3.79
N ASN A 69 -10.13 -5.00 -4.92
CA ASN A 69 -10.48 -4.16 -6.06
C ASN A 69 -11.85 -4.53 -6.66
N TYR A 70 -12.13 -5.84 -6.82
CA TYR A 70 -13.42 -6.30 -7.32
C TYR A 70 -14.57 -5.77 -6.46
N PHE A 71 -14.54 -6.04 -5.15
CA PHE A 71 -15.63 -5.65 -4.25
C PHE A 71 -15.81 -4.13 -4.18
N ARG A 72 -14.72 -3.35 -4.14
CA ARG A 72 -14.79 -1.88 -4.13
C ARG A 72 -15.35 -1.30 -5.43
N THR A 73 -15.10 -1.95 -6.56
CA THR A 73 -15.51 -1.47 -7.88
C THR A 73 -16.96 -1.84 -8.18
N THR A 74 -17.37 -3.08 -7.93
CA THR A 74 -18.73 -3.55 -8.26
C THR A 74 -19.76 -3.11 -7.24
N GLN A 75 -19.37 -3.06 -5.95
CA GLN A 75 -20.25 -2.70 -4.84
C GLN A 75 -21.57 -3.50 -4.80
N THR A 76 -21.55 -4.72 -5.32
CA THR A 76 -22.69 -5.65 -5.37
C THR A 76 -22.85 -6.40 -4.04
N TRP A 77 -22.81 -5.66 -2.93
CA TRP A 77 -22.59 -6.17 -1.57
C TRP A 77 -23.54 -7.31 -1.18
N GLU A 78 -24.84 -7.15 -1.41
CA GLU A 78 -25.82 -8.19 -1.06
C GLU A 78 -25.62 -9.47 -1.89
N ALA A 79 -25.40 -9.34 -3.20
CA ALA A 79 -25.17 -10.47 -4.08
C ALA A 79 -23.86 -11.20 -3.75
N ASP A 80 -22.81 -10.45 -3.42
CA ASP A 80 -21.52 -11.01 -3.01
C ASP A 80 -21.60 -11.68 -1.64
N ARG A 81 -22.31 -11.09 -0.67
CA ARG A 81 -22.60 -11.73 0.63
C ARG A 81 -23.37 -13.03 0.46
N ASN A 82 -24.39 -13.06 -0.39
CA ASN A 82 -25.17 -14.28 -0.64
C ASN A 82 -24.30 -15.37 -1.28
N ALA A 83 -23.37 -15.00 -2.17
CA ALA A 83 -22.42 -15.94 -2.76
C ALA A 83 -21.38 -16.45 -1.74
N LEU A 84 -20.90 -15.60 -0.83
CA LEU A 84 -20.04 -16.02 0.27
C LEU A 84 -20.75 -17.00 1.21
N GLU A 85 -22.02 -16.76 1.51
CA GLU A 85 -22.84 -17.68 2.31
C GLU A 85 -22.97 -19.04 1.62
N GLN A 86 -23.30 -19.03 0.33
CA GLN A 86 -23.39 -20.25 -0.48
C GLN A 86 -22.07 -21.02 -0.48
N TRP A 87 -20.94 -20.33 -0.71
CA TRP A 87 -19.62 -20.95 -0.69
C TRP A 87 -19.29 -21.51 0.69
N ARG A 88 -19.60 -20.78 1.77
CA ARG A 88 -19.38 -21.25 3.15
C ARG A 88 -20.17 -22.52 3.47
N GLN A 89 -21.38 -22.67 2.94
CA GLN A 89 -22.16 -23.91 3.11
C GLN A 89 -21.52 -25.09 2.38
N GLN A 90 -20.86 -24.86 1.23
CA GLN A 90 -20.20 -25.90 0.44
C GLN A 90 -18.80 -26.25 0.98
N ALA A 91 -18.09 -25.28 1.53
CA ALA A 91 -16.73 -25.41 2.04
C ALA A 91 -16.57 -24.62 3.36
N PRO A 92 -17.16 -25.09 4.48
CA PRO A 92 -17.15 -24.37 5.76
C PRO A 92 -15.74 -24.14 6.31
N ASP A 93 -14.80 -25.01 5.93
CA ASP A 93 -13.38 -24.94 6.31
C ASP A 93 -12.47 -24.46 5.15
N GLY A 94 -13.04 -24.01 4.04
CA GLY A 94 -12.29 -23.55 2.87
C GLY A 94 -11.42 -22.33 3.20
N LEU A 95 -10.11 -22.44 2.97
CA LEU A 95 -9.17 -21.37 3.27
C LEU A 95 -9.40 -20.16 2.36
N ALA A 96 -9.55 -20.37 1.04
CA ALA A 96 -9.81 -19.25 0.12
C ALA A 96 -11.17 -18.62 0.39
N GLN A 97 -12.18 -19.43 0.69
CA GLN A 97 -13.47 -18.93 1.14
C GLN A 97 -13.31 -17.95 2.31
N ALA A 98 -12.61 -18.36 3.37
CA ALA A 98 -12.45 -17.55 4.57
C ALA A 98 -11.65 -16.25 4.33
N LEU A 99 -10.60 -16.31 3.51
CA LEU A 99 -9.81 -15.13 3.14
C LEU A 99 -10.63 -14.16 2.28
N VAL A 100 -11.35 -14.66 1.27
CA VAL A 100 -12.21 -13.82 0.42
C VAL A 100 -13.35 -13.20 1.23
N GLU A 101 -13.95 -13.93 2.16
CA GLU A 101 -14.96 -13.39 3.08
C GLU A 101 -14.38 -12.27 3.97
N ALA A 102 -13.17 -12.44 4.50
CA ALA A 102 -12.51 -11.41 5.28
C ALA A 102 -12.16 -10.15 4.45
N ILE A 103 -11.71 -10.33 3.20
CA ILE A 103 -11.47 -9.23 2.24
C ILE A 103 -12.79 -8.50 1.92
N TYR A 104 -13.87 -9.24 1.68
CA TYR A 104 -15.21 -8.67 1.48
C TYR A 104 -15.62 -7.79 2.65
N TRP A 105 -15.53 -8.30 3.89
CA TRP A 105 -15.93 -7.53 5.07
C TRP A 105 -15.11 -6.25 5.25
N ARG A 106 -13.82 -6.29 4.92
CA ARG A 106 -12.94 -5.11 4.92
C ARG A 106 -13.33 -4.08 3.87
N ALA A 107 -13.60 -4.53 2.65
CA ALA A 107 -14.05 -3.67 1.55
C ALA A 107 -15.43 -3.06 1.87
N TYR A 108 -16.36 -3.86 2.38
CA TYR A 108 -17.70 -3.46 2.78
C TYR A 108 -17.71 -2.45 3.93
N ALA A 109 -16.84 -2.64 4.94
CA ALA A 109 -16.64 -1.66 6.01
C ALA A 109 -16.21 -0.31 5.41
N SER A 110 -15.26 -0.35 4.47
CA SER A 110 -14.67 0.84 3.87
C SER A 110 -15.64 1.67 3.01
N GLN A 111 -16.80 1.14 2.62
CA GLN A 111 -17.77 1.89 1.81
C GLN A 111 -18.27 3.16 2.53
N LEU A 112 -18.32 3.14 3.87
CA LEU A 112 -18.78 4.29 4.67
C LEU A 112 -17.70 5.35 4.84
N ARG A 113 -16.45 5.10 4.40
CA ARG A 113 -15.39 6.09 4.41
C ARG A 113 -15.51 7.00 3.19
N LEU A 114 -16.49 7.90 3.23
CA LEU A 114 -16.50 9.11 2.38
C LEU A 114 -15.45 10.10 2.93
N GLY A 115 -14.17 9.85 2.65
CA GLY A 115 -13.07 10.74 3.05
C GLY A 115 -12.19 10.24 4.22
N ALA A 116 -11.47 11.19 4.84
CA ALA A 116 -10.45 10.90 5.85
C ALA A 116 -11.05 10.26 7.14
N VAL A 117 -10.30 9.31 7.73
CA VAL A 117 -10.69 8.42 8.85
C VAL A 117 -11.17 9.14 10.11
N GLY A 118 -10.87 10.43 10.25
CA GLY A 118 -11.05 11.17 11.50
C GLY A 118 -12.47 11.66 11.81
N HIS A 119 -13.44 11.55 10.89
CA HIS A 119 -14.73 12.24 11.03
C HIS A 119 -15.96 11.35 10.78
N LEU A 120 -15.85 10.04 11.00
CA LEU A 120 -17.03 9.18 10.90
C LEU A 120 -17.98 9.45 12.10
N PRO A 121 -19.29 9.63 11.85
CA PRO A 121 -20.29 9.58 12.91
C PRO A 121 -20.18 8.29 13.73
N LYS A 122 -20.61 8.32 14.99
CA LYS A 122 -20.49 7.18 15.91
C LYS A 122 -21.10 5.91 15.33
N GLU A 123 -22.29 6.02 14.73
CA GLU A 123 -23.02 4.91 14.11
C GLU A 123 -22.26 4.32 12.92
N ALA A 124 -21.61 5.17 12.11
CA ALA A 124 -20.78 4.72 10.99
C ALA A 124 -19.50 4.03 11.49
N MET A 125 -18.93 4.50 12.60
CA MET A 125 -17.81 3.83 13.26
C MET A 125 -18.24 2.47 13.82
N GLU A 126 -19.38 2.38 14.51
CA GLU A 126 -19.92 1.11 15.03
C GLU A 126 -20.14 0.09 13.92
N PHE A 127 -20.77 0.49 12.81
CA PHE A 127 -20.91 -0.36 11.63
C PHE A 127 -19.55 -0.82 11.09
N TYR A 128 -18.61 0.11 10.91
CA TYR A 128 -17.26 -0.17 10.41
C TYR A 128 -16.56 -1.22 11.28
N GLN A 129 -16.62 -1.04 12.60
CA GLN A 129 -16.03 -1.96 13.57
C GLN A 129 -16.71 -3.33 13.55
N GLU A 130 -18.04 -3.37 13.44
CA GLU A 130 -18.79 -4.63 13.33
C GLU A 130 -18.36 -5.43 12.10
N GLN A 131 -18.27 -4.78 10.93
CA GLN A 131 -17.88 -5.46 9.69
C GLN A 131 -16.46 -6.02 9.78
N LEU A 132 -15.50 -5.23 10.28
CA LEU A 132 -14.13 -5.73 10.49
C LEU A 132 -14.07 -6.86 11.50
N GLY A 133 -14.89 -6.82 12.55
CA GLY A 133 -15.07 -7.91 13.51
C GLY A 133 -15.51 -9.22 12.85
N ARG A 134 -16.43 -9.17 11.88
CA ARG A 134 -16.85 -10.35 11.09
C ARG A 134 -15.68 -10.95 10.30
N GLY A 135 -14.88 -10.10 9.65
CA GLY A 135 -13.67 -10.53 8.94
C GLY A 135 -12.64 -11.19 9.87
N ILE A 136 -12.36 -10.58 11.03
CA ILE A 136 -11.45 -11.14 12.04
C ILE A 136 -11.95 -12.49 12.53
N ALA A 137 -13.23 -12.60 12.91
CA ALA A 137 -13.81 -13.84 13.40
C ALA A 137 -13.66 -14.96 12.37
N ARG A 138 -13.88 -14.66 11.09
CA ARG A 138 -13.70 -15.64 10.01
C ARG A 138 -12.25 -16.08 9.86
N LEU A 139 -11.29 -15.16 9.92
CA LEU A 139 -9.86 -15.53 9.90
C LEU A 139 -9.45 -16.39 11.09
N GLN A 140 -9.97 -16.10 12.28
CA GLN A 140 -9.65 -16.90 13.47
C GLN A 140 -10.23 -18.32 13.37
N TYR A 141 -11.41 -18.49 12.77
CA TYR A 141 -12.01 -19.81 12.55
C TYR A 141 -11.08 -20.75 11.75
N VAL A 142 -10.45 -20.24 10.69
CA VAL A 142 -9.54 -21.05 9.84
C VAL A 142 -8.07 -21.01 10.29
N LYS A 143 -7.73 -20.38 11.43
CA LYS A 143 -6.34 -20.12 11.84
C LYS A 143 -5.45 -21.37 11.81
N ALA A 144 -5.96 -22.51 12.26
CA ALA A 144 -5.20 -23.76 12.32
C ALA A 144 -4.70 -24.24 10.94
N GLN A 145 -5.46 -23.96 9.88
CA GLN A 145 -5.10 -24.31 8.50
C GLN A 145 -4.40 -23.15 7.79
N ALA A 146 -4.75 -21.92 8.15
CA ALA A 146 -4.32 -20.70 7.47
C ALA A 146 -2.95 -20.20 7.89
N ASN A 147 -2.42 -20.65 9.03
CA ASN A 147 -1.14 -20.19 9.56
C ASN A 147 0.07 -20.53 8.67
N THR A 148 -0.09 -21.42 7.68
CA THR A 148 0.91 -21.72 6.65
C THR A 148 0.84 -20.77 5.46
N CYS A 149 -0.05 -19.77 5.49
CA CYS A 149 -0.23 -18.81 4.40
C CYS A 149 0.12 -17.39 4.85
N PRO A 150 1.13 -16.72 4.25
CA PRO A 150 1.49 -15.36 4.64
C PRO A 150 0.36 -14.36 4.39
N LEU A 151 -0.52 -14.59 3.39
CA LEU A 151 -1.71 -13.76 3.17
C LEU A 151 -2.64 -13.70 4.40
N TRP A 152 -2.85 -14.83 5.08
CA TRP A 152 -3.68 -14.84 6.28
C TRP A 152 -3.09 -13.93 7.36
N HIS A 153 -1.77 -13.97 7.53
CA HIS A 153 -1.07 -13.16 8.53
C HIS A 153 -1.15 -11.67 8.21
N SER A 154 -0.82 -11.25 6.98
CA SER A 154 -0.87 -9.84 6.58
C SER A 154 -2.30 -9.27 6.64
N LEU A 155 -3.30 -10.06 6.24
CA LEU A 155 -4.69 -9.67 6.32
C LEU A 155 -5.18 -9.58 7.76
N ASN A 156 -4.83 -10.54 8.62
CA ASN A 156 -5.15 -10.51 10.05
C ASN A 156 -4.54 -9.27 10.74
N ILE A 157 -3.26 -8.96 10.47
CA ILE A 157 -2.62 -7.74 11.00
C ILE A 157 -3.38 -6.49 10.52
N SER A 158 -3.71 -6.41 9.23
CA SER A 158 -4.42 -5.25 8.66
C SER A 158 -5.80 -5.06 9.28
N LEU A 159 -6.58 -6.14 9.44
CA LEU A 159 -7.90 -6.08 10.07
C LEU A 159 -7.81 -5.69 11.55
N GLN A 160 -6.80 -6.16 12.28
CA GLN A 160 -6.58 -5.77 13.68
C GLN A 160 -6.23 -4.28 13.83
N LEU A 161 -5.50 -3.71 12.86
CA LEU A 161 -5.16 -2.29 12.86
C LEU A 161 -6.31 -1.39 12.42
N GLU A 162 -7.17 -1.87 11.53
CA GLU A 162 -8.31 -1.12 11.04
C GLU A 162 -9.54 -1.24 11.96
N GLY A 163 -9.72 -2.41 12.58
CA GLY A 163 -10.89 -2.73 13.38
C GLY A 163 -10.72 -2.44 14.86
N ALA A 164 -11.49 -3.17 15.69
CA ALA A 164 -11.53 -3.00 17.14
C ALA A 164 -10.34 -3.70 17.81
N GLY A 165 -9.44 -4.27 17.00
CA GLY A 165 -8.14 -4.72 17.46
C GLY A 165 -7.36 -3.56 18.09
N SER A 166 -6.42 -3.93 18.95
CA SER A 166 -5.49 -2.96 19.52
C SER A 166 -4.18 -3.03 18.74
N ARG A 167 -3.40 -1.95 18.77
CA ARG A 167 -1.99 -2.02 18.30
C ARG A 167 -1.22 -3.17 18.96
N ARG A 168 -1.61 -3.59 20.18
CA ARG A 168 -1.06 -4.74 20.88
C ARG A 168 -1.45 -6.07 20.23
N SER A 169 -2.72 -6.27 19.83
CA SER A 169 -3.13 -7.51 19.15
C SER A 169 -2.47 -7.62 17.78
N ALA A 170 -2.39 -6.52 17.02
CA ALA A 170 -1.65 -6.47 15.76
C ALA A 170 -0.15 -6.77 15.95
N ALA A 171 0.48 -6.22 16.99
CA ALA A 171 1.88 -6.52 17.30
C ALA A 171 2.10 -8.00 17.67
N SER A 172 1.19 -8.61 18.42
CA SER A 172 1.24 -10.05 18.72
C SER A 172 1.11 -10.88 17.45
N ALA A 173 0.14 -10.58 16.59
CA ALA A 173 -0.05 -11.26 15.32
C ALA A 173 1.17 -11.09 14.39
N TYR A 174 1.80 -9.92 14.41
CA TYR A 174 3.04 -9.67 13.67
C TYR A 174 4.21 -10.53 14.15
N LEU A 175 4.38 -10.72 15.47
CA LEU A 175 5.44 -11.58 16.00
C LEU A 175 5.25 -13.05 15.58
N ASP A 176 4.01 -13.57 15.67
CA ASP A 176 3.67 -14.90 15.18
C ASP A 176 4.00 -15.02 13.68
N ALA A 177 3.65 -13.99 12.90
CA ALA A 177 3.83 -13.97 11.46
C ALA A 177 5.30 -13.95 11.03
N VAL A 178 6.14 -13.09 11.63
CA VAL A 178 7.57 -13.01 11.26
C VAL A 178 8.39 -14.19 11.76
N GLN A 179 7.89 -14.95 12.74
CA GLN A 179 8.50 -16.23 13.12
C GLN A 179 8.30 -17.29 12.01
N ALA A 180 7.13 -17.30 11.37
CA ALA A 180 6.81 -18.25 10.29
C ALA A 180 7.32 -17.78 8.91
N PHE A 181 7.21 -16.49 8.63
CA PHE A 181 7.50 -15.88 7.33
C PHE A 181 8.33 -14.60 7.47
N PRO A 182 9.57 -14.69 7.97
CA PRO A 182 10.39 -13.51 8.26
C PRO A 182 10.65 -12.63 7.04
N ASN A 183 10.61 -13.17 5.83
CA ASN A 183 10.94 -12.46 4.59
C ASN A 183 9.72 -12.00 3.78
N ASP A 184 8.50 -12.29 4.24
CA ASP A 184 7.30 -11.88 3.51
C ASP A 184 7.08 -10.36 3.64
N LEU A 185 7.14 -9.66 2.51
CA LEU A 185 7.04 -8.21 2.48
C LEU A 185 5.67 -7.70 2.97
N GLN A 186 4.58 -8.42 2.72
CA GLN A 186 3.24 -7.96 3.06
C GLN A 186 3.00 -7.99 4.57
N ILE A 187 3.59 -8.94 5.29
CA ILE A 187 3.55 -8.96 6.76
C ILE A 187 4.21 -7.70 7.34
N HIS A 188 5.42 -7.35 6.87
CA HIS A 188 6.12 -6.14 7.30
C HIS A 188 5.36 -4.88 6.94
N PHE A 189 4.81 -4.83 5.74
CA PHE A 189 4.06 -3.69 5.26
C PHE A 189 2.69 -3.51 5.95
N ALA A 190 2.02 -4.60 6.31
CA ALA A 190 0.78 -4.52 7.07
C ALA A 190 1.04 -3.89 8.43
N MET A 191 2.09 -4.34 9.13
CA MET A 191 2.43 -3.83 10.46
C MET A 191 3.00 -2.41 10.43
N SER A 192 3.71 -2.01 9.37
CA SER A 192 4.31 -0.67 9.27
C SER A 192 3.27 0.45 9.39
N ARG A 193 2.02 0.20 8.96
CA ARG A 193 0.90 1.14 9.07
C ARG A 193 0.62 1.54 10.52
N ALA A 194 0.86 0.67 11.50
CA ALA A 194 0.66 0.98 12.93
C ALA A 194 1.57 2.11 13.43
N TYR A 195 2.71 2.31 12.76
CA TYR A 195 3.77 3.22 13.15
C TYR A 195 3.92 4.41 12.18
N SER A 196 3.25 4.37 11.03
CA SER A 196 3.26 5.44 10.03
C SER A 196 2.76 6.76 10.64
N PRO A 197 3.48 7.88 10.44
CA PRO A 197 2.98 9.22 10.77
C PRO A 197 1.57 9.50 10.22
N ARG A 198 1.26 9.02 9.01
CA ARG A 198 -0.04 9.20 8.34
C ARG A 198 -1.19 8.44 9.02
N ALA A 199 -0.87 7.50 9.90
CA ALA A 199 -1.82 6.69 10.66
C ALA A 199 -1.73 6.95 12.18
N GLY A 200 -1.27 8.14 12.58
CA GLY A 200 -1.17 8.52 13.99
C GLY A 200 0.01 7.86 14.73
N GLY A 201 1.03 7.42 14.00
CA GLY A 201 2.35 7.08 14.52
C GLY A 201 3.29 8.30 14.50
N SER A 202 4.60 8.04 14.45
CA SER A 202 5.62 9.09 14.36
C SER A 202 6.83 8.59 13.57
N ALA A 203 7.63 9.50 13.02
CA ALA A 203 8.82 9.14 12.25
C ALA A 203 9.80 8.27 13.08
N VAL A 204 9.91 8.52 14.39
CA VAL A 204 10.72 7.74 15.32
C VAL A 204 10.18 6.32 15.48
N GLN A 205 8.88 6.16 15.70
CA GLN A 205 8.26 4.84 15.82
C GLN A 205 8.38 4.04 14.53
N PHE A 206 8.18 4.70 13.38
CA PHE A 206 8.32 4.06 12.07
C PHE A 206 9.77 3.62 11.81
N ASP A 207 10.76 4.46 12.12
CA ASP A 207 12.19 4.12 11.99
C ASP A 207 12.57 2.92 12.87
N GLN A 208 12.14 2.92 14.13
CA GLN A 208 12.38 1.81 15.06
C GLN A 208 11.77 0.51 14.53
N PHE A 209 10.57 0.57 13.96
CA PHE A 209 9.96 -0.57 13.30
C PHE A 209 10.76 -1.02 12.07
N ALA A 210 11.16 -0.08 11.20
CA ALA A 210 11.91 -0.39 9.98
C ALA A 210 13.24 -1.10 10.27
N ARG A 211 13.97 -0.65 11.31
CA ARG A 211 15.19 -1.34 11.77
C ARG A 211 14.93 -2.73 12.32
N ARG A 212 13.80 -2.93 13.01
CA ARG A 212 13.39 -4.26 13.47
C ARG A 212 13.03 -5.19 12.30
N ALA A 213 12.36 -4.67 11.27
CA ALA A 213 12.07 -5.44 10.05
C ALA A 213 13.37 -5.84 9.33
N VAL A 214 14.37 -4.95 9.25
CA VAL A 214 15.72 -5.29 8.76
C VAL A 214 16.34 -6.44 9.56
N TYR A 215 16.20 -6.45 10.89
CA TYR A 215 16.70 -7.54 11.72
C TYR A 215 16.08 -8.89 11.36
N PHE A 216 14.75 -8.96 11.24
CA PHE A 216 14.06 -10.21 10.89
C PHE A 216 14.39 -10.69 9.47
N THR A 217 14.60 -9.76 8.55
CA THR A 217 14.76 -10.04 7.12
C THR A 217 16.23 -10.07 6.70
N LYS A 218 17.18 -10.01 7.64
CA LYS A 218 18.61 -9.83 7.39
C LYS A 218 19.18 -10.85 6.41
N ALA A 219 18.69 -12.09 6.46
CA ALA A 219 19.18 -13.19 5.64
C ALA A 219 18.84 -13.05 4.14
N VAL A 220 17.79 -12.31 3.79
CA VAL A 220 17.30 -12.21 2.40
C VAL A 220 17.26 -10.77 1.91
N GLU A 221 16.70 -9.85 2.70
CA GLU A 221 16.54 -8.45 2.31
C GLU A 221 17.65 -7.56 2.85
N GLY A 222 18.11 -7.79 4.08
CA GLY A 222 19.13 -6.93 4.69
C GLY A 222 18.71 -5.47 4.72
N GLY A 223 19.58 -4.56 4.24
CA GLY A 223 19.31 -3.12 4.21
C GLY A 223 18.13 -2.73 3.31
N ALA A 224 17.83 -3.54 2.29
CA ALA A 224 16.75 -3.26 1.35
C ALA A 224 15.36 -3.19 2.00
N MET A 225 15.12 -3.94 3.08
CA MET A 225 13.86 -3.87 3.80
C MET A 225 13.59 -2.45 4.32
N TYR A 226 14.64 -1.76 4.78
CA TYR A 226 14.55 -0.37 5.22
C TYR A 226 14.11 0.54 4.06
N ALA A 227 14.75 0.43 2.90
CA ALA A 227 14.40 1.21 1.72
C ALA A 227 12.98 0.90 1.20
N ARG A 228 12.56 -0.37 1.19
CA ARG A 228 11.19 -0.78 0.80
C ARG A 228 10.13 -0.16 1.71
N LEU A 229 10.35 -0.17 3.03
CA LEU A 229 9.43 0.41 4.00
C LEU A 229 9.31 1.93 3.83
N TYR A 230 10.44 2.62 3.68
CA TYR A 230 10.41 4.08 3.46
C TYR A 230 9.89 4.45 2.07
N TRP A 231 10.12 3.64 1.04
CA TRP A 231 9.45 3.83 -0.24
C TRP A 231 7.94 3.71 -0.05
N ARG A 232 7.44 2.68 0.63
CA ARG A 232 5.99 2.55 0.90
C ARG A 232 5.43 3.69 1.76
N GLU A 233 6.24 4.25 2.66
CA GLU A 233 5.82 5.39 3.46
C GLU A 233 5.82 6.72 2.70
N ASP A 234 6.62 6.83 1.64
CA ASP A 234 6.76 8.05 0.87
C ASP A 234 5.46 8.45 0.17
N GLY A 235 4.98 9.66 0.46
CA GLY A 235 3.81 10.27 -0.16
C GLY A 235 4.15 11.27 -1.27
N ASN A 236 3.19 12.16 -1.54
CA ASN A 236 3.35 13.31 -2.42
C ASN A 236 3.13 14.62 -1.62
N GLY A 237 3.51 15.77 -2.17
CA GLY A 237 3.34 17.07 -1.52
C GLY A 237 4.00 17.12 -0.14
N ASN A 238 3.21 17.50 0.87
CA ASN A 238 3.66 17.59 2.27
C ASN A 238 3.88 16.22 2.92
N ASP A 239 3.37 15.13 2.34
CA ASP A 239 3.58 13.76 2.84
C ASP A 239 4.84 13.11 2.28
N ALA A 240 5.51 13.75 1.31
CA ALA A 240 6.78 13.28 0.79
C ALA A 240 7.87 13.36 1.86
N ILE A 241 8.68 12.31 1.99
CA ILE A 241 9.74 12.25 3.00
C ILE A 241 10.77 13.36 2.78
N GLN A 242 11.02 14.15 3.83
CA GLN A 242 11.99 15.23 3.88
C GLN A 242 13.12 14.91 4.87
N PHE A 243 14.32 14.62 4.37
CA PHE A 243 15.47 14.21 5.20
C PHE A 243 15.98 15.28 6.16
N ARG A 244 15.76 16.57 5.86
CA ARG A 244 16.27 17.69 6.68
C ARG A 244 15.38 18.05 7.86
N GLU A 245 14.08 17.80 7.75
CA GLU A 245 13.09 18.31 8.70
C GLU A 245 12.79 17.31 9.83
N GLN A 246 12.98 16.02 9.56
CA GLN A 246 12.55 14.93 10.44
C GLN A 246 13.62 14.49 11.46
N ARG A 247 14.41 15.43 11.99
CA ARG A 247 15.50 15.16 12.96
C ARG A 247 16.48 14.06 12.47
N GLY A 248 16.70 13.98 11.16
CA GLY A 248 17.58 12.98 10.54
C GLY A 248 16.95 11.61 10.27
N LEU A 249 15.62 11.48 10.35
CA LEU A 249 14.90 10.26 9.97
C LEU A 249 14.16 10.42 8.63
N PRO A 250 14.08 9.36 7.79
CA PRO A 250 14.99 8.22 7.78
C PRO A 250 16.46 8.65 7.68
N GLU A 251 17.36 7.80 8.17
CA GLU A 251 18.79 8.00 7.94
C GLU A 251 19.10 7.78 6.45
N TRP A 252 19.52 8.85 5.74
CA TRP A 252 19.83 8.76 4.30
C TRP A 252 20.80 7.62 3.98
N ARG A 253 21.85 7.44 4.79
CA ARG A 253 22.83 6.36 4.60
C ARG A 253 22.16 4.98 4.55
N MET A 254 21.18 4.72 5.42
CA MET A 254 20.47 3.44 5.43
C MET A 254 19.51 3.29 4.24
N VAL A 255 18.80 4.36 3.87
CA VAL A 255 17.94 4.36 2.67
C VAL A 255 18.78 4.09 1.42
N LYS A 256 19.92 4.79 1.28
CA LYS A 256 20.86 4.63 0.16
C LYS A 256 21.36 3.20 0.05
N THR A 257 21.95 2.65 1.11
CA THR A 257 22.42 1.26 1.13
C THR A 257 21.29 0.28 0.80
N GLY A 258 20.08 0.51 1.33
CA GLY A 258 18.95 -0.35 1.01
C GLY A 258 18.55 -0.32 -0.47
N PHE A 259 18.58 0.85 -1.13
CA PHE A 259 18.34 0.93 -2.57
C PHE A 259 19.48 0.34 -3.40
N GLU A 260 20.73 0.49 -2.97
CA GLU A 260 21.88 -0.15 -3.60
C GLU A 260 21.75 -1.69 -3.55
N ASP A 261 21.40 -2.25 -2.39
CA ASP A 261 21.12 -3.68 -2.22
C ASP A 261 19.96 -4.16 -3.13
N LEU A 262 18.92 -3.34 -3.30
CA LEU A 262 17.78 -3.64 -4.19
C LEU A 262 18.21 -3.69 -5.65
N LEU A 263 18.91 -2.66 -6.12
CA LEU A 263 19.32 -2.57 -7.53
C LEU A 263 20.44 -3.54 -7.87
N GLN A 264 21.26 -3.97 -6.90
CA GLN A 264 22.20 -5.05 -7.11
C GLN A 264 21.48 -6.38 -7.43
N ARG A 265 20.40 -6.68 -6.70
CA ARG A 265 19.59 -7.90 -6.93
C ARG A 265 18.66 -7.79 -8.13
N HIS A 266 18.18 -6.58 -8.43
CA HIS A 266 17.27 -6.30 -9.54
C HIS A 266 17.79 -5.16 -10.42
N PRO A 267 18.87 -5.36 -11.20
CA PRO A 267 19.50 -4.28 -11.98
C PRO A 267 18.56 -3.62 -13.00
N GLN A 268 17.56 -4.36 -13.48
CA GLN A 268 16.58 -3.90 -14.45
C GLN A 268 15.35 -3.23 -13.83
N ASP A 269 15.30 -3.08 -12.50
CA ASP A 269 14.17 -2.42 -11.82
C ASP A 269 14.18 -0.91 -12.09
N LEU A 270 13.46 -0.52 -13.15
CA LEU A 270 13.32 0.87 -13.55
C LEU A 270 12.60 1.72 -12.51
N ARG A 271 11.60 1.14 -11.81
CA ARG A 271 10.84 1.83 -10.78
C ARG A 271 11.70 2.07 -9.55
N GLY A 272 12.44 1.05 -9.11
CA GLY A 272 13.42 1.16 -8.03
C GLY A 272 14.47 2.23 -8.30
N ARG A 273 15.00 2.28 -9.54
CA ARG A 273 15.99 3.29 -9.94
C ARG A 273 15.42 4.70 -9.95
N ASN A 274 14.22 4.91 -10.51
CA ASN A 274 13.53 6.21 -10.46
C ASN A 274 13.32 6.65 -9.02
N LYS A 275 12.83 5.75 -8.16
CA LYS A 275 12.56 6.09 -6.77
C LYS A 275 13.85 6.41 -6.01
N PHE A 276 14.91 5.65 -6.20
CA PHE A 276 16.21 5.92 -5.60
C PHE A 276 16.75 7.31 -5.99
N ALA A 277 16.65 7.67 -7.27
CA ALA A 277 17.04 9.00 -7.74
C ALA A 277 16.22 10.12 -7.07
N SER A 278 14.90 9.92 -6.93
CA SER A 278 14.02 10.85 -6.21
C SER A 278 14.42 11.03 -4.73
N PHE A 279 14.76 9.95 -4.03
CA PHE A 279 15.26 10.03 -2.66
C PHE A 279 16.64 10.73 -2.59
N ALA A 280 17.57 10.41 -3.49
CA ALA A 280 18.90 11.04 -3.55
C ALA A 280 18.81 12.55 -3.73
N CYS A 281 17.90 13.03 -4.59
CA CYS A 281 17.66 14.46 -4.76
C CYS A 281 17.19 15.16 -3.48
N ARG A 282 16.24 14.54 -2.76
CA ARG A 282 15.69 15.07 -1.50
C ARG A 282 16.70 15.00 -0.36
N ALA A 283 17.56 13.98 -0.35
CA ALA A 283 18.68 13.86 0.57
C ALA A 283 19.86 14.79 0.24
N ASN A 284 19.81 15.50 -0.90
CA ASN A 284 20.90 16.35 -1.41
C ASN A 284 22.19 15.56 -1.71
N ASP A 285 22.08 14.27 -2.05
CA ASP A 285 23.18 13.42 -2.48
C ASP A 285 23.37 13.57 -4.00
N ARG A 286 24.14 14.61 -4.36
CA ARG A 286 24.38 15.00 -5.75
C ARG A 286 25.02 13.89 -6.57
N GLU A 287 26.01 13.21 -6.02
CA GLU A 287 26.75 12.16 -6.73
C GLU A 287 25.82 11.01 -7.13
N THR A 288 25.06 10.50 -6.16
CA THR A 288 24.11 9.41 -6.38
C THR A 288 23.01 9.82 -7.35
N TYR A 289 22.47 11.03 -7.18
CA TYR A 289 21.44 11.55 -8.08
C TYR A 289 21.94 11.61 -9.53
N LEU A 290 23.10 12.22 -9.78
CA LEU A 290 23.62 12.40 -11.15
C LEU A 290 23.91 11.07 -11.83
N LYS A 291 24.49 10.10 -11.09
CA LYS A 291 24.70 8.74 -11.59
C LYS A 291 23.39 8.11 -12.04
N LEU A 292 22.38 8.08 -11.16
CA LEU A 292 21.09 7.47 -11.47
C LEU A 292 20.34 8.22 -12.58
N ARG A 293 20.42 9.56 -12.58
CA ARG A 293 19.83 10.42 -13.61
C ARG A 293 20.40 10.13 -15.00
N GLN A 294 21.71 9.92 -15.09
CA GLN A 294 22.39 9.51 -16.32
C GLN A 294 21.95 8.10 -16.77
N GLU A 295 21.89 7.13 -15.85
CA GLU A 295 21.43 5.76 -16.16
C GLU A 295 19.96 5.71 -16.64
N LEU A 296 19.11 6.57 -16.07
CA LEU A 296 17.70 6.65 -16.42
C LEU A 296 17.50 7.25 -17.83
N GLY A 297 18.27 8.28 -18.19
CA GLY A 297 18.10 8.99 -19.45
C GLY A 297 16.69 9.54 -19.58
N GLU A 298 15.98 9.14 -20.64
CA GLU A 298 14.57 9.52 -20.89
C GLU A 298 13.55 8.59 -20.21
N ARG A 299 13.99 7.50 -19.58
CA ARG A 299 13.12 6.49 -18.93
C ARG A 299 12.66 6.94 -17.54
N ILE A 300 12.17 8.17 -17.47
CA ILE A 300 11.58 8.75 -16.27
C ILE A 300 10.17 8.21 -16.10
N VAL A 301 9.83 7.87 -14.86
CA VAL A 301 8.50 7.41 -14.45
C VAL A 301 7.92 8.49 -13.53
N PRO A 302 7.16 9.48 -14.08
CA PRO A 302 6.78 10.69 -13.34
C PRO A 302 6.07 10.42 -12.02
N GLU A 303 5.24 9.37 -11.94
CA GLU A 303 4.46 9.05 -10.74
C GLU A 303 5.30 8.61 -9.53
N LEU A 304 6.61 8.39 -9.71
CA LEU A 304 7.53 8.02 -8.63
C LEU A 304 8.22 9.23 -7.98
N TRP A 305 8.05 10.41 -8.56
CA TRP A 305 8.63 11.67 -8.11
C TRP A 305 7.53 12.51 -7.44
N PRO A 306 7.70 12.95 -6.19
CA PRO A 306 6.73 13.85 -5.59
C PRO A 306 6.86 15.26 -6.18
N ASP A 307 5.78 16.03 -6.16
CA ASP A 307 5.67 17.38 -6.71
C ASP A 307 6.72 18.32 -6.12
N VAL A 308 7.04 18.14 -4.83
CA VAL A 308 8.07 18.92 -4.11
C VAL A 308 9.51 18.61 -4.54
N ALA A 309 9.71 17.57 -5.35
CA ALA A 309 11.00 17.15 -5.88
C ALA A 309 10.86 16.56 -7.29
N SER A 310 10.29 17.33 -8.22
CA SER A 310 10.23 16.95 -9.64
C SER A 310 11.64 16.75 -10.23
N VAL A 311 11.73 16.01 -11.35
CA VAL A 311 13.02 15.78 -12.03
C VAL A 311 13.66 17.11 -12.42
N GLU A 312 12.91 18.06 -12.96
CA GLU A 312 13.41 19.38 -13.38
C GLU A 312 13.88 20.22 -12.20
N ALA A 313 13.17 20.16 -11.06
CA ALA A 313 13.59 20.82 -9.83
C ALA A 313 14.91 20.23 -9.33
N CYS A 314 15.05 18.91 -9.37
CA CYS A 314 16.27 18.20 -8.99
C CYS A 314 17.44 18.48 -9.94
N ASP A 315 17.22 18.45 -11.26
CA ASP A 315 18.23 18.78 -12.28
C ASP A 315 18.71 20.23 -12.13
N ARG A 316 17.80 21.17 -11.85
CA ARG A 316 18.17 22.57 -11.58
C ARG A 316 18.99 22.72 -10.30
N LYS A 317 18.61 22.00 -9.25
CA LYS A 317 19.23 22.05 -7.91
C LYS A 317 20.61 21.38 -7.89
N LEU A 318 20.76 20.23 -8.55
CA LEU A 318 21.93 19.35 -8.42
C LEU A 318 22.75 19.22 -9.71
N GLY A 319 22.17 19.54 -10.87
CA GLY A 319 22.83 19.45 -12.19
C GLY A 319 23.86 20.54 -12.46
N LYS A 320 23.75 21.71 -11.84
CA LYS A 320 24.74 22.79 -12.01
C LYS A 320 25.99 22.53 -11.16
N GLY A 321 26.97 21.86 -11.76
CA GLY A 321 28.31 21.67 -11.21
C GLY A 321 29.24 20.88 -12.13
N GLY A 322 29.18 21.17 -13.43
CA GLY A 322 29.93 20.44 -14.46
C GLY A 322 30.01 21.20 -15.78
N SER A 323 30.27 22.52 -15.73
CA SER A 323 31.02 23.27 -16.75
C SER A 323 31.20 24.71 -16.26
N ALA A 324 32.13 24.89 -15.32
CA ALA A 324 32.95 26.09 -15.33
C ALA A 324 34.08 25.81 -16.34
N ALA A 325 33.75 25.88 -17.62
CA ALA A 325 34.75 25.96 -18.68
C ALA A 325 35.07 27.44 -18.87
N THR A 326 36.29 27.75 -18.51
CA THR A 326 37.02 29.00 -18.56
C THR A 326 37.05 29.60 -19.97
N SER A 327 36.66 30.89 -20.07
CA SER A 327 37.20 31.94 -20.95
C SER A 327 36.93 31.89 -22.48
N PRO A 328 37.07 33.03 -23.21
CA PRO A 328 37.70 34.28 -22.81
C PRO A 328 36.87 35.57 -22.96
N THR A 329 37.20 36.52 -22.10
CA THR A 329 37.60 37.89 -22.47
C THR A 329 37.39 38.26 -23.94
N GLN A 330 36.35 39.03 -24.24
CA GLN A 330 36.40 39.99 -25.35
C GLN A 330 36.66 41.37 -24.76
N ALA A 331 37.95 41.69 -24.66
CA ALA A 331 38.43 43.05 -24.77
C ALA A 331 38.88 43.22 -26.22
N GLY A 332 38.41 44.29 -26.88
CA GLY A 332 39.08 44.78 -28.09
C GLY A 332 38.18 45.30 -29.20
N GLY A 333 37.92 46.62 -29.16
CA GLY A 333 37.94 47.46 -30.36
C GLY A 333 36.59 47.78 -31.00
N VAL A 334 36.38 48.91 -31.70
CA VAL A 334 37.11 50.17 -31.95
C VAL A 334 36.03 51.13 -32.49
N ASN A 335 36.18 52.42 -32.16
CA ASN A 335 35.63 53.64 -32.76
C ASN A 335 34.88 53.57 -34.12
N SER A 336 33.88 54.46 -34.30
CA SER A 336 33.91 55.65 -35.19
C SER A 336 32.57 55.95 -35.91
N HIS A 337 32.12 57.21 -35.82
CA HIS A 337 31.18 57.96 -36.71
C HIS A 337 29.73 57.46 -36.79
N SER A 338 28.68 58.28 -36.68
CA SER A 338 28.46 59.66 -37.15
C SER A 338 27.57 60.48 -36.21
#